data_AF-A0A2P7B248-F1
#
_entry.id   AF-A0A2P7B248-F1
#
_cell.length_a   1.000
_cell.length_b   1.000
_cell.length_c   1.000
_cell.angle_alpha   90.00
_cell.angle_beta   90.00
_cell.angle_gamma   90.00
#
_symmetry.space_group_name_H-M   'P 1'
#
loop_
_entity.id
_entity.type
_entity.pdbx_description
1 polymer ?
#
loop_
_entity_poly.entity_id
_entity_poly.type
_entity_poly.pdbx_seq_one_letter_code
_entity_poly.pdbx_strand_id
1 'polypeptide(L)'
;MTTTAQVNEALMPLVARHSDLVLIGRFLIVKPVHHILRGVFVDRSSDKRSFEPHIVTYPLVPAQKDIMLGWNPVWLFDQSVGMWDVTKPDTVTAMRNHIEGIALPRLRAMKTFDDYIAHERSKSTTFDGHFDDRVFTNIFVAAALGDFSKALQLRPQDTRIEPYFTKVAPDFFPALEASDREFIAKTLHQWEEATVKAHKMEHIWEPTPFPLEL
;
A
#
# COMPACT_ATOMS: atom_id res chain seq x y z
N MET A 1 0.90 23.97 1.97
CA MET A 1 1.24 22.54 2.14
C MET A 1 2.46 22.40 3.03
N THR A 2 2.47 21.39 3.91
CA THR A 2 3.64 21.01 4.73
C THR A 2 4.75 20.37 3.87
N THR A 3 6.00 20.53 4.27
CA THR A 3 7.19 20.03 3.54
C THR A 3 7.61 18.64 4.01
N THR A 4 8.42 17.95 3.20
CA THR A 4 9.04 16.67 3.61
C THR A 4 9.96 16.84 4.82
N ALA A 5 10.64 17.98 4.96
CA ALA A 5 11.47 18.27 6.13
C ALA A 5 10.64 18.35 7.41
N GLN A 6 9.48 19.00 7.36
CA GLN A 6 8.54 19.05 8.50
C GLN A 6 8.00 17.67 8.87
N VAL A 7 7.67 16.83 7.88
CA VAL A 7 7.25 15.44 8.15
C VAL A 7 8.38 14.64 8.80
N ASN A 8 9.61 14.82 8.32
CA ASN A 8 10.80 14.18 8.88
C ASN A 8 10.99 14.57 10.35
N GLU A 9 11.04 15.87 10.65
CA GLU A 9 11.16 16.37 12.02
C GLU A 9 10.05 15.84 12.93
N ALA A 10 8.80 15.81 12.45
CA ALA A 10 7.65 15.32 13.20
C ALA A 10 7.73 13.81 13.52
N LEU A 11 8.21 12.98 12.60
CA LEU A 11 8.13 11.52 12.71
C LEU A 11 9.43 10.84 13.13
N MET A 12 10.59 11.49 13.00
CA MET A 12 11.88 10.91 13.42
C MET A 12 11.90 10.43 14.88
N PRO A 13 11.27 11.12 15.86
CA PRO A 13 11.17 10.60 17.21
C PRO A 13 10.45 9.25 17.31
N LEU A 14 9.49 8.97 16.41
CA LEU A 14 8.80 7.68 16.36
C LEU A 14 9.69 6.63 15.70
N VAL A 15 10.38 6.96 14.60
CA VAL A 15 11.36 6.07 13.95
C VAL A 15 12.47 5.65 14.91
N ALA A 16 12.97 6.58 15.73
CA ALA A 16 14.02 6.28 16.71
C ALA A 16 13.59 5.28 17.81
N ARG A 17 12.28 5.14 18.07
CA ARG A 17 11.74 4.20 19.07
C ARG A 17 11.45 2.81 18.51
N HIS A 18 11.33 2.68 17.18
CA HIS A 18 10.86 1.46 16.53
C HIS A 18 11.82 1.05 15.41
N SER A 19 12.60 0.01 15.66
CA SER A 19 13.61 -0.49 14.71
C SER A 19 13.00 -1.03 13.41
N ASP A 20 11.73 -1.40 13.43
CA ASP A 20 10.96 -1.86 12.29
C ASP A 20 10.35 -0.72 11.46
N LEU A 21 10.59 0.55 11.81
CA LEU A 21 10.11 1.68 11.02
C LEU A 21 11.22 2.32 10.17
N VAL A 22 10.82 2.87 9.04
CA VAL A 22 11.64 3.77 8.23
C VAL A 22 10.76 4.87 7.65
N LEU A 23 11.31 6.06 7.48
CA LEU A 23 10.63 7.16 6.80
C LEU A 23 11.27 7.39 5.43
N ILE A 24 10.49 7.16 4.36
CA ILE A 24 10.90 7.46 2.98
C ILE A 24 10.02 8.59 2.46
N GLY A 25 10.59 9.79 2.35
CA GLY A 25 9.85 10.98 1.97
C GLY A 25 8.77 11.30 3.01
N ARG A 26 7.50 11.08 2.64
CA ARG A 26 6.33 11.33 3.51
C ARG A 26 5.70 10.04 4.03
N PHE A 27 6.30 8.89 3.75
CA PHE A 27 5.76 7.58 4.06
C PHE A 27 6.54 6.91 5.17
N LEU A 28 5.91 6.74 6.33
CA LEU A 28 6.39 5.93 7.43
C LEU A 28 6.03 4.47 7.16
N ILE A 29 7.02 3.65 6.80
CA ILE A 29 6.84 2.27 6.33
C ILE A 29 7.24 1.30 7.43
N VAL A 30 6.48 0.21 7.55
CA VAL A 30 6.78 -0.93 8.43
C VAL A 30 7.62 -1.95 7.67
N LYS A 31 8.79 -2.29 8.21
CA LYS A 31 9.76 -3.25 7.69
C LYS A 31 9.56 -4.65 8.31
N PRO A 32 10.04 -5.71 7.64
CA PRO A 32 10.44 -5.73 6.23
C PRO A 32 9.23 -5.56 5.32
N VAL A 33 9.48 -5.12 4.09
CA VAL A 33 8.49 -5.10 3.01
C VAL A 33 8.64 -6.41 2.23
N HIS A 34 7.55 -7.18 2.13
CA HIS A 34 7.44 -8.37 1.27
C HIS A 34 6.53 -8.01 0.10
N HIS A 35 5.41 -8.71 -0.07
CA HIS A 35 4.47 -8.46 -1.17
C HIS A 35 3.55 -7.24 -0.99
N ILE A 36 3.42 -6.75 0.25
CA ILE A 36 2.48 -5.70 0.61
C ILE A 36 3.25 -4.56 1.29
N LEU A 37 3.11 -3.36 0.73
CA LEU A 37 3.53 -2.13 1.36
C LEU A 37 2.50 -1.74 2.43
N ARG A 38 3.00 -1.47 3.64
CA ARG A 38 2.19 -1.11 4.81
C ARG A 38 2.83 0.03 5.56
N GLY A 39 2.07 1.09 5.82
CA GLY A 39 2.58 2.24 6.55
C GLY A 39 1.56 3.33 6.84
N VAL A 40 2.08 4.48 7.26
CA VAL A 40 1.35 5.74 7.36
C VAL A 40 1.91 6.75 6.39
N PHE A 41 1.08 7.20 5.45
CA PHE A 41 1.43 8.31 4.56
C PHE A 41 0.92 9.62 5.15
N VAL A 42 1.79 10.61 5.31
CA VAL A 42 1.39 11.94 5.77
C VAL A 42 1.15 12.82 4.55
N ASP A 43 -0.11 12.96 4.14
CA ASP A 43 -0.47 13.69 2.94
C ASP A 43 -0.36 15.22 3.10
N ARG A 44 -0.48 15.92 1.98
CA ARG A 44 -0.45 17.36 1.88
C ARG A 44 -1.87 17.90 2.04
N SER A 45 -2.05 18.82 2.98
CA SER A 45 -3.27 19.60 3.09
C SER A 45 -3.17 20.91 2.31
N SER A 46 -4.32 21.46 1.91
CA SER A 46 -4.42 22.85 1.45
C SER A 46 -3.95 23.84 2.54
N ASP A 47 -4.08 23.48 3.82
CA ASP A 47 -3.45 24.19 4.93
C ASP A 47 -1.95 23.86 5.01
N LYS A 48 -1.11 24.89 5.03
CA LYS A 48 0.34 24.77 5.23
C LYS A 48 0.74 24.31 6.64
N ARG A 49 -0.19 24.29 7.58
CA ARG A 49 0.04 23.87 8.96
C ARG A 49 -0.46 22.46 9.27
N SER A 50 -1.35 21.91 8.44
CA SER A 50 -1.98 20.63 8.71
C SER A 50 -1.17 19.46 8.16
N PHE A 51 -0.98 18.44 8.99
CA PHE A 51 -0.70 17.08 8.53
C PHE A 51 -2.01 16.30 8.34
N GLU A 52 -2.06 15.48 7.30
CA GLU A 52 -3.17 14.54 7.04
C GLU A 52 -2.59 13.12 7.00
N PRO A 53 -2.43 12.45 8.15
CA PRO A 53 -1.90 11.09 8.18
C PRO A 53 -2.96 10.05 7.84
N HIS A 54 -2.59 9.09 7.00
CA HIS A 54 -3.45 8.00 6.55
C HIS A 54 -2.77 6.65 6.69
N ILE A 55 -3.49 5.63 7.14
CA ILE A 55 -3.05 4.23 6.97
C ILE A 55 -3.16 3.89 5.49
N VAL A 56 -2.03 3.48 4.91
CA VAL A 56 -1.93 3.08 3.51
C VAL A 56 -1.38 1.65 3.44
N THR A 57 -2.11 0.82 2.70
CA THR A 57 -1.83 -0.60 2.47
C THR A 57 -2.02 -0.90 0.99
N TYR A 58 -1.02 -1.45 0.33
CA TYR A 58 -1.11 -1.72 -1.11
C TYR A 58 -0.18 -2.87 -1.53
N PRO A 59 -0.62 -3.81 -2.38
CA PRO A 59 0.24 -4.82 -2.99
C PRO A 59 1.31 -4.18 -3.89
N LEU A 60 2.51 -4.75 -3.93
CA LEU A 60 3.57 -4.27 -4.83
C LEU A 60 3.35 -4.67 -6.31
N VAL A 61 2.28 -5.43 -6.58
CA VAL A 61 1.85 -5.89 -7.90
C VAL A 61 0.49 -5.28 -8.28
N PRO A 62 0.31 -4.82 -9.54
CA PRO A 62 1.29 -4.79 -10.61
C PRO A 62 2.32 -3.66 -10.40
N ALA A 63 3.30 -3.52 -11.29
CA ALA A 63 4.32 -2.49 -11.18
C ALA A 63 3.70 -1.09 -11.06
N GLN A 64 4.09 -0.35 -10.03
CA GLN A 64 3.62 1.00 -9.76
C GLN A 64 4.73 2.03 -9.99
N LYS A 65 4.36 3.16 -10.59
CA LYS A 65 5.25 4.33 -10.72
C LYS A 65 5.06 5.33 -9.58
N ASP A 66 3.86 5.36 -9.01
CA ASP A 66 3.45 6.30 -7.97
C ASP A 66 2.83 5.54 -6.80
N ILE A 67 3.27 5.84 -5.58
CA ILE A 67 2.56 5.40 -4.38
C ILE A 67 1.38 6.34 -4.21
N MET A 68 0.18 5.81 -4.47
CA MET A 68 -1.07 6.49 -4.17
C MET A 68 -1.44 6.26 -2.69
N LEU A 69 -2.39 7.02 -2.15
CA LEU A 69 -2.98 6.80 -0.81
C LEU A 69 -3.71 5.45 -0.67
N GLY A 70 -3.64 4.59 -1.69
CA GLY A 70 -4.57 3.51 -1.92
C GLY A 70 -5.96 4.05 -2.25
N TRP A 71 -6.90 3.12 -2.31
CA TRP A 71 -8.32 3.43 -2.42
C TRP A 71 -8.91 3.41 -1.00
N ASN A 72 -9.65 4.44 -0.62
CA ASN A 72 -10.21 4.61 0.72
C ASN A 72 -9.15 4.62 1.86
N PRO A 73 -8.27 5.64 1.91
CA PRO A 73 -7.30 5.76 3.00
C PRO A 73 -7.99 5.88 4.36
N VAL A 74 -7.50 5.16 5.37
CA VAL A 74 -8.03 5.30 6.74
C VAL A 74 -7.40 6.52 7.38
N TRP A 75 -8.17 7.59 7.47
CA TRP A 75 -7.78 8.84 8.12
C TRP A 75 -7.46 8.60 9.59
N LEU A 76 -6.26 9.00 10.00
CA LEU A 76 -5.90 9.07 11.40
C LEU A 76 -6.31 10.46 11.90
N PHE A 77 -7.50 10.54 12.49
CA PHE A 77 -8.07 11.77 13.00
C PHE A 77 -8.54 11.58 14.44
N ASP A 78 -8.30 12.59 15.27
CA ASP A 78 -8.76 12.63 16.66
C ASP A 78 -9.59 13.89 16.87
N GLN A 79 -10.90 13.72 17.09
CA GLN A 79 -11.83 14.82 17.32
C GLN A 79 -11.45 15.70 18.52
N SER A 80 -10.79 15.12 19.53
CA SER A 80 -10.40 15.86 20.75
C SER A 80 -9.21 16.80 20.52
N VAL A 81 -8.38 16.51 19.51
CA VAL A 81 -7.21 17.31 19.13
C VAL A 81 -7.55 18.27 17.98
N GLY A 82 -8.43 17.84 17.09
CA GLY A 82 -8.76 18.55 15.85
C GLY A 82 -7.65 18.37 14.81
N MET A 83 -7.09 19.49 14.34
CA MET A 83 -6.07 19.47 13.29
C MET A 83 -4.69 19.10 13.84
N TRP A 84 -3.97 18.25 13.11
CA TRP A 84 -2.56 17.96 13.37
C TRP A 84 -1.67 19.14 12.93
N ASP A 85 -1.66 20.21 13.73
CA ASP A 85 -0.95 21.45 13.44
C ASP A 85 0.56 21.33 13.70
N VAL A 86 1.37 21.33 12.65
CA VAL A 86 2.84 21.25 12.71
C VAL A 86 3.49 22.35 13.57
N THR A 87 2.81 23.48 13.77
CA THR A 87 3.34 24.58 14.58
C THR A 87 3.11 24.41 16.07
N LYS A 88 2.36 23.36 16.48
CA LYS A 88 2.02 23.06 17.88
C LYS A 88 2.65 21.73 18.29
N PRO A 89 3.70 21.73 19.13
CA PRO A 89 4.38 20.48 19.53
C PRO A 89 3.47 19.41 20.16
N ASP A 90 2.43 19.84 20.88
CA ASP A 90 1.50 18.93 21.55
C ASP A 90 0.62 18.15 20.56
N THR A 91 0.15 18.79 19.49
CA THR A 91 -0.66 18.11 18.45
C THR A 91 0.19 17.13 17.66
N VAL A 92 1.45 17.46 17.37
CA VAL A 92 2.39 16.55 16.71
C VAL A 92 2.73 15.36 17.61
N THR A 93 2.84 15.58 18.92
CA THR A 93 3.01 14.50 19.91
C THR A 93 1.79 13.59 19.97
N ALA A 94 0.59 14.18 20.03
CA ALA A 94 -0.66 13.42 20.00
C ALA A 94 -0.79 12.61 18.70
N MET A 95 -0.45 13.18 17.54
CA MET A 95 -0.44 12.47 16.26
C MET A 95 0.48 11.25 16.29
N ARG A 96 1.71 11.38 16.82
CA ARG A 96 2.63 10.24 16.97
C ARG A 96 2.04 9.15 17.86
N ASN A 97 1.48 9.53 19.00
CA ASN A 97 0.85 8.57 19.92
C ASN A 97 -0.34 7.87 19.25
N HIS A 98 -1.09 8.59 18.42
CA HIS A 98 -2.22 8.04 17.67
C HIS A 98 -1.74 7.06 16.59
N ILE A 99 -0.68 7.39 15.84
CA ILE A 99 -0.03 6.45 14.91
C ILE A 99 0.46 5.20 15.66
N GLU A 100 1.16 5.39 16.76
CA GLU A 100 1.78 4.33 17.56
C GLU A 100 0.74 3.39 18.20
N GLY A 101 -0.35 3.95 18.73
CA GLY A 101 -1.39 3.20 19.41
C GLY A 101 -2.45 2.57 18.49
N ILE A 102 -2.74 3.20 17.34
CA ILE A 102 -3.85 2.77 16.46
C ILE A 102 -3.34 2.17 15.15
N ALA A 103 -2.43 2.85 14.46
CA ALA A 103 -2.00 2.45 13.12
C ALA A 103 -1.00 1.28 13.16
N LEU A 104 0.07 1.41 13.96
CA LEU A 104 1.15 0.43 13.97
C LEU A 104 0.71 -1.00 14.33
N PRO A 105 -0.17 -1.24 15.32
CA PRO A 105 -0.63 -2.60 15.63
C PRO A 105 -1.34 -3.25 14.44
N ARG A 106 -2.19 -2.49 13.73
CA ARG A 106 -2.93 -2.97 12.55
C ARG A 106 -1.97 -3.28 11.40
N LEU A 107 -1.03 -2.37 11.14
CA LEU A 107 -0.05 -2.52 10.07
C LEU A 107 0.85 -3.73 10.32
N ARG A 108 1.35 -3.93 11.54
CA ARG A 108 2.21 -5.06 11.92
C ARG A 108 1.51 -6.42 11.89
N ALA A 109 0.20 -6.44 12.12
CA ALA A 109 -0.59 -7.66 12.03
C ALA A 109 -0.73 -8.17 10.59
N MET A 110 -0.64 -7.29 9.59
CA MET A 110 -0.78 -7.65 8.18
C MET A 110 0.50 -8.27 7.63
N LYS A 111 0.49 -9.57 7.33
CA LYS A 111 1.67 -10.30 6.82
C LYS A 111 1.43 -10.97 5.48
N THR A 112 0.19 -11.34 5.20
CA THR A 112 -0.20 -12.11 4.01
C THR A 112 -1.19 -11.35 3.14
N PHE A 113 -1.43 -11.86 1.92
CA PHE A 113 -2.53 -11.38 1.08
C PHE A 113 -3.89 -11.53 1.75
N ASP A 114 -4.12 -12.58 2.53
CA ASP A 114 -5.36 -12.77 3.28
C ASP A 114 -5.56 -11.70 4.35
N ASP A 115 -4.48 -11.35 5.08
CA ASP A 115 -4.54 -10.25 6.06
C ASP A 115 -4.82 -8.91 5.38
N TYR A 116 -4.23 -8.68 4.20
CA TYR A 116 -4.50 -7.50 3.38
C TYR A 116 -5.96 -7.45 2.93
N ILE A 117 -6.49 -8.53 2.38
CA ILE A 117 -7.88 -8.63 1.94
C ILE A 117 -8.84 -8.40 3.11
N ALA A 118 -8.59 -9.02 4.26
CA ALA A 118 -9.40 -8.83 5.47
C ALA A 118 -9.37 -7.38 5.94
N HIS A 119 -8.19 -6.75 5.93
CA HIS A 119 -8.05 -5.34 6.28
C HIS A 119 -8.81 -4.43 5.31
N GLU A 120 -8.65 -4.59 3.99
CA GLU A 120 -9.33 -3.75 3.01
C GLU A 120 -10.85 -3.89 3.08
N ARG A 121 -11.36 -5.12 3.26
CA ARG A 121 -12.80 -5.37 3.43
C ARG A 121 -13.38 -4.79 4.72
N SER A 122 -12.55 -4.58 5.74
CA SER A 122 -12.99 -3.97 7.01
C SER A 122 -13.16 -2.44 6.94
N LYS A 123 -12.68 -1.79 5.86
CA LYS A 123 -12.74 -0.33 5.72
C LYS A 123 -14.16 0.13 5.35
N SER A 124 -14.56 1.29 5.88
CA SER A 124 -15.87 1.93 5.60
C SER A 124 -15.99 2.35 4.14
N THR A 125 -17.07 1.97 3.44
CA THR A 125 -17.21 2.14 1.98
C THR A 125 -17.68 3.51 1.50
N THR A 126 -17.55 4.54 2.34
CA THR A 126 -18.29 5.82 2.19
C THR A 126 -17.94 6.66 0.97
N PHE A 127 -16.77 6.49 0.35
CA PHE A 127 -16.35 7.35 -0.78
C PHE A 127 -15.84 6.59 -2.02
N ASP A 128 -15.11 5.48 -1.85
CA ASP A 128 -14.38 4.83 -2.96
C ASP A 128 -14.85 3.39 -3.27
N GLY A 129 -16.06 3.01 -2.83
CA GLY A 129 -16.64 1.68 -3.10
C GLY A 129 -16.06 0.53 -2.26
N HIS A 130 -16.50 -0.70 -2.52
CA HIS A 130 -16.06 -1.88 -1.81
C HIS A 130 -14.71 -2.38 -2.34
N PHE A 131 -13.93 -3.06 -1.48
CA PHE A 131 -12.70 -3.74 -1.93
C PHE A 131 -12.96 -4.69 -3.11
N ASP A 132 -14.09 -5.38 -3.09
CA ASP A 132 -14.45 -6.34 -4.15
C ASP A 132 -14.73 -5.66 -5.50
N ASP A 133 -15.01 -4.35 -5.52
CA ASP A 133 -15.18 -3.55 -6.74
C ASP A 133 -13.83 -3.15 -7.37
N ARG A 134 -12.70 -3.40 -6.69
CA ARG A 134 -11.35 -3.04 -7.15
C ARG A 134 -10.78 -4.10 -8.09
N VAL A 135 -11.50 -4.34 -9.18
CA VAL A 135 -11.24 -5.37 -10.18
C VAL A 135 -9.76 -5.40 -10.60
N PHE A 136 -9.17 -4.23 -10.88
CA PHE A 136 -7.78 -4.13 -11.34
C PHE A 136 -6.76 -4.74 -10.35
N THR A 137 -6.75 -4.31 -9.08
CA THR A 137 -5.83 -4.84 -8.07
C THR A 137 -6.14 -6.31 -7.75
N ASN A 138 -7.43 -6.67 -7.75
CA ASN A 138 -7.88 -8.00 -7.35
C ASN A 138 -7.50 -9.09 -8.35
N ILE A 139 -7.30 -8.77 -9.63
CA ILE A 139 -6.76 -9.72 -10.64
C ILE A 139 -5.38 -10.21 -10.19
N PHE A 140 -4.49 -9.30 -9.81
CA PHE A 140 -3.11 -9.63 -9.47
C PHE A 140 -2.98 -10.31 -8.11
N VAL A 141 -3.80 -9.90 -7.14
CA VAL A 141 -3.90 -10.58 -5.85
C VAL A 141 -4.39 -12.02 -6.03
N ALA A 142 -5.43 -12.24 -6.87
CA ALA A 142 -5.92 -13.58 -7.18
C ALA A 142 -4.84 -14.42 -7.89
N ALA A 143 -4.12 -13.85 -8.86
CA ALA A 143 -3.00 -14.53 -9.53
C ALA A 143 -1.87 -14.88 -8.55
N ALA A 144 -1.50 -13.97 -7.64
CA ALA A 144 -0.49 -14.19 -6.61
C ALA A 144 -0.88 -15.32 -5.63
N LEU A 145 -2.18 -15.45 -5.34
CA LEU A 145 -2.74 -16.54 -4.54
C LEU A 145 -2.86 -17.87 -5.31
N GLY A 146 -2.63 -17.87 -6.63
CA GLY A 146 -2.83 -19.04 -7.49
C GLY A 146 -4.28 -19.28 -7.91
N ASP A 147 -5.21 -18.37 -7.61
CA ASP A 147 -6.62 -18.45 -8.03
C ASP A 147 -6.79 -17.85 -9.44
N PHE A 148 -6.29 -18.57 -10.44
CA PHE A 148 -6.34 -18.13 -11.83
C PHE A 148 -7.77 -18.05 -12.37
N SER A 149 -8.68 -18.90 -11.86
CA SER A 149 -10.10 -18.84 -12.20
C SER A 149 -10.69 -17.49 -11.79
N LYS A 150 -10.44 -17.05 -10.55
CA LYS A 150 -10.88 -15.74 -10.07
C LYS A 150 -10.21 -14.60 -10.84
N ALA A 151 -8.91 -14.70 -11.11
CA ALA A 151 -8.19 -13.69 -11.89
C ALA A 151 -8.80 -13.52 -13.30
N LEU A 152 -9.14 -14.62 -13.97
CA LEU A 152 -9.79 -14.61 -15.28
C LEU A 152 -11.23 -14.07 -15.22
N GLN A 153 -12.00 -14.39 -14.18
CA GLN A 153 -13.34 -13.82 -13.98
C GLN A 153 -13.32 -12.31 -13.78
N LEU A 154 -12.25 -11.79 -13.16
CA LEU A 154 -12.04 -10.37 -12.95
C LEU A 154 -11.42 -9.68 -14.18
N ARG A 155 -11.11 -10.40 -15.26
CA ARG A 155 -10.56 -9.80 -16.49
C ARG A 155 -11.48 -8.65 -16.94
N PRO A 156 -10.95 -7.42 -17.08
CA PRO A 156 -11.78 -6.28 -17.47
C PRO A 156 -12.34 -6.55 -18.86
N GLN A 157 -13.67 -6.47 -18.98
CA GLN A 157 -14.36 -6.43 -20.28
C GLN A 157 -14.39 -5.00 -20.86
N ASP A 158 -13.79 -4.05 -20.13
CA ASP A 158 -13.71 -2.65 -20.52
C ASP A 158 -12.56 -2.42 -21.50
N THR A 159 -12.92 -2.08 -22.74
CA THR A 159 -11.99 -1.77 -23.83
C THR A 159 -11.10 -0.56 -23.56
N ARG A 160 -11.37 0.22 -22.50
CA ARG A 160 -10.50 1.33 -22.06
C ARG A 160 -9.32 0.84 -21.22
N ILE A 161 -9.47 -0.29 -20.53
CA ILE A 161 -8.45 -0.85 -19.63
C ILE A 161 -7.65 -1.95 -20.33
N GLU A 162 -8.26 -2.68 -21.25
CA GLU A 162 -7.58 -3.71 -22.06
C GLU A 162 -6.25 -3.23 -22.69
N PRO A 163 -6.14 -2.03 -23.31
CA PRO A 163 -4.88 -1.57 -23.90
C PRO A 163 -3.76 -1.39 -22.88
N TYR A 164 -4.09 -1.11 -21.61
CA TYR A 164 -3.10 -1.03 -20.54
C TYR A 164 -2.49 -2.40 -20.27
N PHE A 165 -3.32 -3.44 -20.17
CA PHE A 165 -2.84 -4.81 -19.96
C PHE A 165 -2.01 -5.31 -21.15
N THR A 166 -2.49 -5.09 -22.38
CA THR A 166 -1.75 -5.46 -23.59
C THR A 166 -0.39 -4.76 -23.67
N LYS A 167 -0.26 -3.54 -23.13
CA LYS A 167 1.01 -2.81 -23.12
C LYS A 167 1.95 -3.24 -22.00
N VAL A 168 1.42 -3.47 -20.79
CA VAL A 168 2.24 -3.66 -19.58
C VAL A 168 2.55 -5.14 -19.33
N ALA A 169 1.64 -6.05 -19.69
CA ALA A 169 1.89 -7.49 -19.71
C ALA A 169 0.99 -8.20 -20.72
N PRO A 170 1.35 -8.15 -22.02
CA PRO A 170 0.56 -8.76 -23.11
C PRO A 170 0.30 -10.26 -22.87
N ASP A 171 1.25 -10.96 -22.28
CA ASP A 171 1.19 -12.41 -22.12
C ASP A 171 0.58 -12.85 -20.77
N PHE A 172 0.16 -11.90 -19.91
CA PHE A 172 -0.36 -12.24 -18.58
C PHE A 172 -1.67 -13.02 -18.62
N PHE A 173 -2.66 -12.57 -19.39
CA PHE A 173 -3.93 -13.31 -19.54
C PHE A 173 -3.77 -14.63 -20.31
N PRO A 174 -3.02 -14.69 -21.43
CA PRO A 174 -2.67 -15.97 -22.05
C PRO A 174 -2.01 -16.96 -21.08
N ALA A 175 -1.08 -16.50 -20.23
CA ALA A 175 -0.44 -17.34 -19.22
C ALA A 175 -1.42 -17.82 -18.15
N LEU A 176 -2.37 -16.97 -17.72
CA LEU A 176 -3.45 -17.37 -16.80
C LEU A 176 -4.34 -18.46 -17.43
N GLU A 177 -4.71 -18.33 -18.70
CA GLU A 177 -5.50 -19.33 -19.43
C GLU A 177 -4.73 -20.66 -19.58
N ALA A 178 -3.43 -20.58 -19.83
CA ALA A 178 -2.53 -21.74 -19.91
C ALA A 178 -2.15 -22.34 -18.54
N SER A 179 -2.54 -21.68 -17.43
CA SER A 179 -2.09 -22.00 -16.07
C SER A 179 -0.56 -22.07 -15.92
N ASP A 180 0.15 -21.21 -16.65
CA ASP A 180 1.61 -21.10 -16.61
C ASP A 180 2.08 -20.39 -15.33
N ARG A 181 2.17 -21.17 -14.25
CA ARG A 181 2.57 -20.69 -12.92
C ARG A 181 3.96 -20.06 -12.93
N GLU A 182 4.89 -20.61 -13.70
CA GLU A 182 6.28 -20.11 -13.75
C GLU A 182 6.33 -18.73 -14.40
N PHE A 183 5.64 -18.54 -15.53
CA PHE A 183 5.56 -17.24 -16.19
C PHE A 183 4.89 -16.19 -15.30
N ILE A 184 3.79 -16.56 -14.64
CA ILE A 184 3.04 -15.65 -13.76
C ILE A 184 3.91 -15.24 -12.57
N ALA A 185 4.51 -16.19 -11.86
CA ALA A 185 5.39 -15.90 -10.73
C ALA A 185 6.54 -14.97 -11.13
N LYS A 186 7.21 -15.27 -12.24
CA LYS A 186 8.28 -14.43 -12.78
C LYS A 186 7.80 -13.01 -13.08
N THR A 187 6.63 -12.86 -13.69
CA THR A 187 6.04 -11.54 -14.01
C THR A 187 5.73 -10.75 -12.74
N LEU A 188 5.16 -11.40 -11.72
CA LEU A 188 4.86 -10.76 -10.45
C LEU A 188 6.13 -10.29 -9.72
N HIS A 189 7.17 -11.12 -9.66
CA HIS A 189 8.47 -10.73 -9.08
C HIS A 189 9.10 -9.53 -9.78
N GLN A 190 9.05 -9.50 -11.12
CA GLN A 190 9.55 -8.37 -11.91
C GLN A 190 8.79 -7.07 -11.60
N TRP A 191 7.49 -7.16 -11.36
CA TRP A 191 6.69 -6.02 -10.96
C TRP A 191 7.00 -5.54 -9.54
N GLU A 192 7.19 -6.44 -8.59
CA GLU A 192 7.62 -6.06 -7.24
C GLU A 192 8.97 -5.34 -7.27
N GLU A 193 9.96 -5.91 -7.96
CA GLU A 193 11.29 -5.31 -8.08
C GLU A 193 11.22 -3.91 -8.71
N ALA A 194 10.41 -3.75 -9.77
CA ALA A 194 10.20 -2.46 -10.42
C ALA A 194 9.58 -1.43 -9.47
N THR A 195 8.55 -1.81 -8.70
CA THR A 195 7.90 -0.94 -7.71
C THR A 195 8.88 -0.57 -6.59
N VAL A 196 9.60 -1.54 -6.04
CA VAL A 196 10.59 -1.35 -4.98
C VAL A 196 11.65 -0.35 -5.41
N LYS A 197 12.17 -0.50 -6.63
CA LYS A 197 13.17 0.41 -7.21
C LYS A 197 12.63 1.81 -7.46
N ALA A 198 11.41 1.92 -8.00
CA ALA A 198 10.77 3.21 -8.24
C ALA A 198 10.60 4.04 -6.96
N HIS A 199 10.41 3.36 -5.81
CA HIS A 199 10.12 3.98 -4.53
C HIS A 199 11.27 3.94 -3.51
N LYS A 200 12.47 3.54 -3.94
CA LYS A 200 13.69 3.51 -3.11
C LYS A 200 13.57 2.58 -1.88
N MET A 201 12.84 1.49 -2.03
CA MET A 201 12.53 0.54 -0.94
C MET A 201 13.49 -0.66 -0.93
N GLU A 202 14.52 -0.70 -1.79
CA GLU A 202 15.41 -1.86 -1.95
C GLU A 202 16.05 -2.30 -0.64
N HIS A 203 16.43 -1.34 0.20
CA HIS A 203 17.08 -1.58 1.49
C HIS A 203 16.15 -2.11 2.61
N ILE A 204 14.85 -2.18 2.36
CA ILE A 204 13.83 -2.70 3.29
C ILE A 204 12.99 -3.82 2.70
N TRP A 205 13.21 -4.14 1.43
CA TRP A 205 12.50 -5.19 0.72
C TRP A 205 13.22 -6.53 0.88
N GLU A 206 12.46 -7.55 1.23
CA GLU A 206 12.92 -8.93 1.32
C GLU A 206 12.07 -9.75 0.36
N PRO A 207 12.58 -10.16 -0.82
CA PRO A 207 11.81 -10.98 -1.74
C PRO A 207 11.48 -12.34 -1.10
N THR A 208 10.22 -12.74 -1.18
CA THR A 208 9.71 -14.04 -0.71
C THR A 208 8.92 -14.72 -1.84
N PRO A 209 8.80 -16.06 -1.85
CA PRO A 209 7.93 -16.72 -2.81
C PRO A 209 6.48 -16.28 -2.64
N PHE A 210 5.79 -16.04 -3.75
CA PHE A 210 4.34 -15.88 -3.76
C PHE A 210 3.64 -17.19 -3.40
N PRO A 211 2.41 -17.15 -2.88
CA PRO A 211 1.62 -18.36 -2.64
C PRO A 211 1.46 -19.27 -3.87
N LEU A 212 1.39 -18.72 -5.08
CA LEU A 212 1.35 -19.53 -6.32
C LEU A 212 2.64 -20.32 -6.61
N GLU A 213 3.72 -20.10 -5.86
CA GLU A 213 4.99 -20.83 -6.00
C GLU A 213 5.09 -21.99 -4.99
N LEU A 214 4.13 -22.08 -4.08
CA LEU A 214 4.04 -23.10 -3.02
C LEU A 214 3.09 -24.25 -3.37
#